data_AF-A0A6P1B9B5-F1
#
_entry.id   AF-A0A6P1B9B5-F1
#
_cell.length_a   1.000
_cell.length_b   1.000
_cell.length_c   1.000
_cell.angle_alpha   90.00
_cell.angle_beta   90.00
_cell.angle_gamma   90.00
#
_symmetry.space_group_name_H-M   'P 1'
#
loop_
_entity.id
_entity.type
_entity.pdbx_description
1 polymer ?
#
loop_
_entity_poly.entity_id
_entity_poly.type
_entity_poly.pdbx_seq_one_letter_code
_entity_poly.pdbx_strand_id
1 'polypeptide(L)'
;MRLRLVRLLGASAMCLGVFSAPASANSEWIINRMGGAMRADVTWEQVRSQMLAAFYQSNPDERGVTAQGIDDLRKIAAAQRRLQVITQVLAYDLDGDGAVTKAEVVAVMQPRARQMIHANGVQLEPTPEQVRLQLERLVSEALKPDADQDGVISAAEIRQEGQRQADQASVSWQQGATQYVPMTLDANGDGAVSLAEYEAAVREQFAATYQDRDGRVSASEFADFGKRLNEARQAAQRAREIQLRKQQLQAVVAGCDVPAVPREVRLILLGAQEGKALSNAWVGNQDRVTYVTTVEIAPGPEPIYLALASGGAMIWDIVGATERIAGVVADADVTVDKSGDARLQRFAAAGGAGPQRGGKPLVGIMGVPREKVHFTAHAGCLVPATDATMKDGRAEEIATLLLGRAVDETGGEQSAGTFRVPAARHFPDRPVRNAIQLPTEGLGELLWRDVRVDYPAGIAQIDVEAVVSAHPVNHYSVLPGRAGLAELVDTGALMVTGMSRGVRINDGDFKPFTVPDKFRISKKLRLPAGARGTFTLPSQVPPPDGDLGATCVLSEPEMKPISGSRTNCS
;
A
#
# COMPACT_ATOMS: atom_id res chain seq x y z
N MET A 1 -9.53 -53.35 52.83
CA MET A 1 -10.90 -53.89 52.97
C MET A 1 -11.86 -52.90 52.30
N ARG A 2 -12.48 -53.33 51.18
CA ARG A 2 -13.68 -52.80 50.48
C ARG A 2 -13.76 -51.33 50.01
N LEU A 3 -13.61 -51.21 48.68
CA LEU A 3 -14.33 -50.39 47.69
C LEU A 3 -15.44 -49.42 48.17
N ARG A 4 -15.46 -48.23 47.56
CA ARG A 4 -16.56 -47.80 46.65
C ARG A 4 -16.13 -46.67 45.72
N LEU A 5 -16.19 -46.94 44.41
CA LEU A 5 -16.28 -45.97 43.33
C LEU A 5 -17.58 -45.17 43.44
N VAL A 6 -17.53 -43.86 43.18
CA VAL A 6 -18.64 -43.11 42.61
C VAL A 6 -18.09 -42.24 41.47
N ARG A 7 -18.54 -42.57 40.26
CA ARG A 7 -18.44 -41.72 39.06
C ARG A 7 -19.40 -40.53 39.25
N LEU A 8 -18.92 -39.32 39.01
CA LEU A 8 -19.75 -38.16 38.75
C LEU A 8 -19.33 -37.57 37.40
N LEU A 9 -20.10 -37.98 36.38
CA LEU A 9 -20.29 -37.24 35.14
C LEU A 9 -21.08 -35.97 35.49
N GLY A 10 -20.54 -34.80 35.15
CA GLY A 10 -21.19 -33.52 35.39
C GLY A 10 -20.72 -32.49 34.37
N ALA A 11 -21.45 -32.45 33.26
CA ALA A 11 -21.56 -31.39 32.26
C ALA A 11 -20.52 -30.25 32.29
N SER A 12 -19.57 -30.30 31.36
CA SER A 12 -18.87 -29.10 30.90
C SER A 12 -19.89 -28.19 30.21
N ALA A 13 -20.29 -27.13 30.90
CA ALA A 13 -21.00 -26.02 30.29
C ALA A 13 -20.08 -25.41 29.22
N MET A 14 -20.41 -25.69 27.96
CA MET A 14 -19.93 -24.89 26.84
C MET A 14 -20.49 -23.47 27.04
N CYS A 15 -19.68 -22.58 27.61
CA CYS A 15 -19.88 -21.15 27.45
C CYS A 15 -19.68 -20.86 25.96
N LEU A 16 -20.78 -20.92 25.21
CA LEU A 16 -20.92 -20.19 23.96
C LEU A 16 -20.69 -18.72 24.31
N GLY A 17 -19.49 -18.24 24.03
CA GLY A 17 -19.18 -16.82 24.04
C GLY A 17 -20.02 -16.15 22.98
N VAL A 18 -21.22 -15.72 23.36
CA VAL A 18 -21.95 -14.67 22.66
C VAL A 18 -21.03 -13.47 22.72
N PHE A 19 -20.47 -13.08 21.57
CA PHE A 19 -19.83 -11.78 21.40
C PHE A 19 -20.93 -10.72 21.53
N SER A 20 -21.37 -10.44 22.76
CA SER A 20 -22.08 -9.20 23.04
C SER A 20 -21.10 -8.08 22.72
N ALA A 21 -21.40 -7.30 21.68
CA ALA A 21 -20.70 -6.04 21.44
C ALA A 21 -20.68 -5.24 22.75
N PRO A 22 -19.58 -4.54 23.06
CA PRO A 22 -19.51 -3.79 24.31
C PRO A 22 -20.68 -2.80 24.37
N ALA A 23 -21.42 -2.82 25.47
CA ALA A 23 -22.60 -1.96 25.72
C ALA A 23 -22.33 -0.45 25.46
N SER A 24 -21.06 -0.04 25.42
CA SER A 24 -20.62 1.31 25.09
C SER A 24 -20.99 1.75 23.66
N ALA A 25 -20.89 0.88 22.65
CA ALA A 25 -21.12 1.26 21.25
C ALA A 25 -22.60 1.66 20.99
N ASN A 26 -23.54 0.99 21.67
CA ASN A 26 -24.97 1.28 21.61
C ASN A 26 -25.30 2.64 22.22
N SER A 27 -24.71 2.93 23.38
CA SER A 27 -24.91 4.20 24.07
C SER A 27 -24.32 5.39 23.30
N GLU A 28 -23.16 5.22 22.66
CA GLU A 28 -22.50 6.29 21.91
C GLU A 28 -23.31 6.75 20.69
N TRP A 29 -23.91 5.82 19.95
CA TRP A 29 -24.76 6.14 18.81
C TRP A 29 -26.00 6.94 19.24
N ILE A 30 -26.70 6.48 20.28
CA ILE A 30 -27.91 7.13 20.80
C ILE A 30 -27.59 8.54 21.33
N ILE A 31 -26.52 8.68 22.12
CA ILE A 31 -26.07 9.98 22.64
C ILE A 31 -25.79 10.95 21.49
N ASN A 32 -25.07 10.50 20.44
CA ASN A 32 -24.78 11.35 19.29
C ASN A 32 -26.05 11.78 18.54
N ARG A 33 -27.01 10.86 18.35
CA ARG A 33 -28.29 11.15 17.68
C ARG A 33 -29.18 12.09 18.51
N MET A 34 -29.23 11.90 19.83
CA MET A 34 -29.93 12.77 20.77
C MET A 34 -29.35 14.20 20.79
N GLY A 35 -28.11 14.40 20.33
CA GLY A 35 -27.47 15.71 20.24
C GLY A 35 -28.28 16.77 19.50
N GLY A 36 -29.06 16.39 18.49
CA GLY A 36 -29.95 17.30 17.77
C GLY A 36 -31.26 17.61 18.50
N ALA A 37 -31.68 16.73 19.41
CA ALA A 37 -32.94 16.82 20.13
C ALA A 37 -32.82 17.43 21.53
N MET A 38 -31.63 17.31 22.14
CA MET A 38 -31.35 17.82 23.48
C MET A 38 -31.09 19.33 23.45
N ARG A 39 -31.75 20.05 24.36
CA ARG A 39 -31.56 21.49 24.63
C ARG A 39 -32.05 21.80 26.04
N ALA A 40 -31.62 22.91 26.61
CA ALA A 40 -32.21 23.40 27.86
C ALA A 40 -33.73 23.59 27.70
N ASP A 41 -34.48 23.27 28.74
CA ASP A 41 -35.96 23.32 28.79
C ASP A 41 -36.70 22.33 27.86
N VAL A 42 -36.01 21.31 27.35
CA VAL A 42 -36.66 20.25 26.55
C VAL A 42 -37.36 19.22 27.44
N THR A 43 -38.50 18.70 26.98
CA THR A 43 -39.22 17.60 27.65
C THR A 43 -38.95 16.26 26.98
N TRP A 44 -39.23 15.16 27.69
CA TRP A 44 -39.15 13.80 27.13
C TRP A 44 -39.93 13.64 25.82
N GLU A 45 -41.17 14.14 25.74
CA GLU A 45 -41.99 14.01 24.51
C GLU A 45 -41.39 14.75 23.32
N GLN A 46 -40.72 15.89 23.56
CA GLN A 46 -40.02 16.62 22.52
C GLN A 46 -38.77 15.88 22.04
N VAL A 47 -38.01 15.24 22.93
CA VAL A 47 -36.87 14.40 22.55
C VAL A 47 -37.35 13.14 21.82
N ARG A 48 -38.35 12.44 22.35
CA ARG A 48 -38.93 11.23 21.77
C ARG A 48 -39.43 11.49 20.34
N SER A 49 -40.21 12.54 20.12
CA SER A 49 -40.75 12.87 18.79
C SER A 49 -39.65 13.08 17.74
N GLN A 50 -38.54 13.73 18.11
CA GLN A 50 -37.40 13.89 17.21
C GLN A 50 -36.63 12.58 16.98
N MET A 51 -36.48 11.76 18.03
CA MET A 51 -35.79 10.47 17.92
C MET A 51 -36.59 9.45 17.10
N LEU A 52 -37.92 9.51 17.13
CA LEU A 52 -38.78 8.66 16.29
C LEU A 52 -38.55 8.88 14.79
N ALA A 53 -38.24 10.11 14.37
CA ALA A 53 -37.94 10.38 12.97
C ALA A 53 -36.73 9.55 12.47
N ALA A 54 -35.73 9.32 13.32
CA ALA A 54 -34.55 8.51 12.97
C ALA A 54 -34.90 7.01 12.81
N PHE A 55 -35.82 6.51 13.64
CA PHE A 55 -36.31 5.14 13.54
C PHE A 55 -37.01 4.90 12.20
N TYR A 56 -37.97 5.76 11.84
CA TYR A 56 -38.68 5.62 10.56
C TYR A 56 -37.81 5.90 9.32
N GLN A 57 -36.82 6.80 9.43
CA GLN A 57 -35.81 6.99 8.37
C GLN A 57 -34.96 5.74 8.11
N SER A 58 -34.92 4.80 9.05
CA SER A 58 -34.18 3.54 8.94
C SER A 58 -35.01 2.42 8.29
N ASN A 59 -36.12 2.76 7.64
CA ASN A 59 -36.97 1.85 6.86
C ASN A 59 -37.41 0.59 7.64
N PRO A 60 -38.13 0.76 8.77
CA PRO A 60 -38.61 -0.38 9.55
C PRO A 60 -39.72 -1.14 8.80
N ASP A 61 -39.74 -2.47 8.98
CA ASP A 61 -40.84 -3.34 8.59
C ASP A 61 -41.80 -3.60 9.78
N GLU A 62 -42.67 -4.60 9.68
CA GLU A 62 -43.61 -4.98 10.75
C GLU A 62 -42.92 -5.45 12.04
N ARG A 63 -41.67 -5.93 11.96
CA ARG A 63 -40.86 -6.35 13.12
C ARG A 63 -39.99 -5.21 13.65
N GLY A 64 -39.60 -4.28 12.79
CA GLY A 64 -38.80 -3.11 13.14
C GLY A 64 -37.69 -2.84 12.13
N VAL A 65 -36.60 -2.22 12.57
CA VAL A 65 -35.44 -2.00 11.68
C VAL A 65 -34.66 -3.30 11.53
N THR A 66 -34.55 -3.81 10.31
CA THR A 66 -33.82 -5.05 10.00
C THR A 66 -32.59 -4.78 9.13
N ALA A 67 -31.63 -5.71 9.15
CA ALA A 67 -30.47 -5.64 8.25
C ALA A 67 -30.90 -5.58 6.77
N GLN A 68 -32.00 -6.27 6.42
CA GLN A 68 -32.55 -6.23 5.06
C GLN A 68 -33.13 -4.86 4.71
N GLY A 69 -33.89 -4.24 5.62
CA GLY A 69 -34.46 -2.90 5.40
C GLY A 69 -33.39 -1.83 5.19
N ILE A 70 -32.27 -1.92 5.93
CA ILE A 70 -31.08 -1.08 5.74
C ILE A 70 -30.39 -1.35 4.39
N ASP A 71 -30.27 -2.62 3.99
CA ASP A 71 -29.74 -2.98 2.68
C ASP A 71 -30.62 -2.48 1.51
N ASP A 72 -31.93 -2.45 1.70
CA ASP A 72 -32.85 -1.94 0.69
C ASP A 72 -32.72 -0.41 0.51
N LEU A 73 -32.46 0.34 1.59
CA LEU A 73 -32.10 1.76 1.50
C LEU A 73 -30.83 1.98 0.65
N ARG A 74 -29.82 1.11 0.81
CA ARG A 74 -28.61 1.13 -0.04
C ARG A 74 -28.96 0.88 -1.51
N LYS A 75 -29.79 -0.13 -1.79
CA LYS A 75 -30.23 -0.45 -3.16
C LYS A 75 -31.02 0.68 -3.79
N ILE A 76 -31.91 1.33 -3.04
CA ILE A 76 -32.67 2.50 -3.48
C ILE A 76 -31.71 3.64 -3.84
N ALA A 77 -30.74 3.95 -2.97
CA ALA A 77 -29.73 4.98 -3.23
C ALA A 77 -28.90 4.66 -4.49
N ALA A 78 -28.45 3.40 -4.64
CA ALA A 78 -27.74 2.94 -5.84
C ALA A 78 -28.59 3.06 -7.12
N ALA A 79 -29.89 2.73 -7.05
CA ALA A 79 -30.81 2.88 -8.16
C ALA A 79 -31.01 4.35 -8.56
N GLN A 80 -31.14 5.26 -7.58
CA GLN A 80 -31.21 6.70 -7.84
C GLN A 80 -29.94 7.23 -8.51
N ARG A 81 -28.75 6.75 -8.11
CA ARG A 81 -27.48 7.11 -8.75
C ARG A 81 -27.40 6.63 -10.19
N ARG A 82 -27.84 5.40 -10.48
CA ARG A 82 -27.96 4.91 -11.87
C ARG A 82 -28.86 5.82 -12.70
N LEU A 83 -30.04 6.17 -12.17
CA LEU A 83 -30.98 7.05 -12.85
C LEU A 83 -30.37 8.42 -13.15
N GLN A 84 -29.64 9.02 -12.21
CA GLN A 84 -28.95 10.30 -12.42
C GLN A 84 -27.97 10.25 -13.59
N VAL A 85 -27.18 9.19 -13.70
CA VAL A 85 -26.24 9.00 -14.82
C VAL A 85 -26.98 8.85 -16.14
N ILE A 86 -28.02 8.02 -16.17
CA ILE A 86 -28.84 7.82 -17.37
C ILE A 86 -29.42 9.16 -17.84
N THR A 87 -30.04 9.92 -16.94
CA THR A 87 -30.61 11.23 -17.27
C THR A 87 -29.54 12.23 -17.74
N GLN A 88 -28.34 12.20 -17.14
CA GLN A 88 -27.27 13.11 -17.53
C GLN A 88 -26.74 12.80 -18.94
N VAL A 89 -26.58 11.54 -19.29
CA VAL A 89 -26.07 11.15 -20.63
C VAL A 89 -27.14 11.38 -21.68
N LEU A 90 -28.37 10.90 -21.45
CA LEU A 90 -29.48 11.08 -22.40
C LEU A 90 -29.93 12.54 -22.57
N ALA A 91 -29.43 13.48 -21.76
CA ALA A 91 -29.61 14.90 -22.04
C ALA A 91 -28.90 15.37 -23.31
N TYR A 92 -27.97 14.57 -23.85
CA TYR A 92 -27.28 14.82 -25.12
C TYR A 92 -27.92 14.10 -26.31
N ASP A 93 -28.85 13.17 -26.08
CA ASP A 93 -29.57 12.45 -27.14
C ASP A 93 -30.61 13.41 -27.75
N LEU A 94 -30.25 14.03 -28.88
CA LEU A 94 -31.04 15.10 -29.49
C LEU A 94 -32.11 14.54 -30.44
N ASP A 95 -31.92 13.34 -30.95
CA ASP A 95 -32.87 12.68 -31.86
C ASP A 95 -33.74 11.61 -31.17
N GLY A 96 -33.43 11.23 -29.93
CA GLY A 96 -34.24 10.39 -29.06
C GLY A 96 -34.10 8.89 -29.36
N ASP A 97 -33.02 8.47 -30.00
CA ASP A 97 -32.82 7.07 -30.38
C ASP A 97 -32.22 6.19 -29.25
N GLY A 98 -31.82 6.82 -28.14
CA GLY A 98 -31.27 6.16 -26.96
C GLY A 98 -29.77 5.89 -27.05
N ALA A 99 -29.10 6.34 -28.09
CA ALA A 99 -27.64 6.45 -28.21
C ALA A 99 -27.24 7.94 -28.19
N VAL A 100 -25.98 8.22 -27.85
CA VAL A 100 -25.46 9.59 -27.88
C VAL A 100 -24.21 9.66 -28.73
N THR A 101 -24.32 10.27 -29.88
CA THR A 101 -23.19 10.44 -30.79
C THR A 101 -22.32 11.62 -30.40
N LYS A 102 -21.04 11.57 -30.78
CA LYS A 102 -20.13 12.72 -30.67
C LYS A 102 -20.68 13.99 -31.33
N ALA A 103 -21.43 13.87 -32.42
CA ALA A 103 -22.01 15.01 -33.11
C ALA A 103 -23.05 15.74 -32.26
N GLU A 104 -23.90 15.00 -31.56
CA GLU A 104 -24.91 15.57 -30.67
C GLU A 104 -24.28 16.22 -29.44
N VAL A 105 -23.27 15.57 -28.84
CA VAL A 105 -22.49 16.15 -27.75
C VAL A 105 -21.86 17.48 -28.19
N VAL A 106 -21.28 17.54 -29.39
CA VAL A 106 -20.72 18.78 -29.96
C VAL A 106 -21.82 19.84 -30.10
N ALA A 107 -22.98 19.49 -30.64
CA ALA A 107 -24.10 20.42 -30.82
C ALA A 107 -24.57 21.03 -29.48
N VAL A 108 -24.67 20.21 -28.43
CA VAL A 108 -25.07 20.67 -27.09
C VAL A 108 -23.97 21.52 -26.41
N MET A 109 -22.70 21.18 -26.60
CA MET A 109 -21.57 21.87 -25.92
C MET A 109 -21.13 23.16 -26.62
N GLN A 110 -21.48 23.35 -27.90
CA GLN A 110 -21.01 24.48 -28.69
C GLN A 110 -21.43 25.86 -28.16
N PRO A 111 -22.67 26.10 -27.67
CA PRO A 111 -23.02 27.34 -27.00
C PRO A 111 -22.24 27.55 -25.70
N ARG A 112 -21.95 26.47 -24.97
CA ARG A 112 -21.23 26.52 -23.69
C ARG A 112 -19.75 26.85 -23.87
N ALA A 113 -19.12 26.35 -24.94
CA ALA A 113 -17.74 26.67 -25.31
C ALA A 113 -17.55 28.16 -25.70
N ARG A 114 -18.62 28.87 -26.07
CA ARG A 114 -18.63 30.30 -26.42
C ARG A 114 -18.96 31.23 -25.25
N GLN A 115 -19.21 30.67 -24.05
CA GLN A 115 -19.48 31.50 -22.87
C GLN A 115 -18.27 32.37 -22.53
N MET A 116 -18.53 33.60 -22.08
CA MET A 116 -17.49 34.56 -21.74
C MET A 116 -16.57 34.02 -20.63
N ILE A 117 -15.27 34.23 -20.77
CA ILE A 117 -14.28 33.86 -19.77
C ILE A 117 -14.21 34.97 -18.73
N HIS A 118 -14.42 34.61 -17.46
CA HIS A 118 -14.24 35.53 -16.35
C HIS A 118 -12.82 35.39 -15.78
N ALA A 119 -12.01 36.44 -15.94
CA ALA A 119 -10.67 36.50 -15.35
C ALA A 119 -10.49 37.86 -14.66
N ASN A 120 -10.11 37.86 -13.38
CA ASN A 120 -9.82 39.08 -12.59
C ASN A 120 -10.94 40.14 -12.64
N GLY A 121 -12.21 39.72 -12.64
CA GLY A 121 -13.36 40.63 -12.66
C GLY A 121 -13.70 41.22 -14.05
N VAL A 122 -12.98 40.83 -15.11
CA VAL A 122 -13.25 41.24 -16.49
C VAL A 122 -13.88 40.08 -17.26
N GLN A 123 -14.95 40.38 -18.01
CA GLN A 123 -15.57 39.46 -18.97
C GLN A 123 -14.84 39.60 -20.31
N LEU A 124 -14.21 38.51 -20.76
CA LEU A 124 -13.50 38.44 -22.02
C LEU A 124 -14.24 37.50 -22.98
N GLU A 125 -14.45 37.95 -24.20
CA GLU A 125 -14.91 37.09 -25.28
C GLU A 125 -13.78 36.11 -25.66
N PRO A 126 -14.02 34.78 -25.64
CA PRO A 126 -13.00 33.80 -25.96
C PRO A 126 -12.58 33.89 -27.43
N THR A 127 -11.29 33.76 -27.71
CA THR A 127 -10.81 33.70 -29.09
C THR A 127 -11.30 32.42 -29.80
N PRO A 128 -11.35 32.39 -31.14
CA PRO A 128 -11.76 31.18 -31.88
C PRO A 128 -10.96 29.92 -31.49
N GLU A 129 -9.67 30.08 -31.20
CA GLU A 129 -8.80 28.99 -30.75
C GLU A 129 -9.15 28.53 -29.33
N GLN A 130 -9.45 29.46 -28.41
CA GLN A 130 -9.90 29.13 -27.05
C GLN A 130 -11.25 28.42 -27.05
N VAL A 131 -12.19 28.85 -27.90
CA VAL A 131 -13.48 28.17 -28.07
C VAL A 131 -13.28 26.72 -28.55
N ARG A 132 -12.36 26.50 -29.51
CA ARG A 132 -12.06 25.15 -30.00
C ARG A 132 -11.48 24.26 -28.89
N LEU A 133 -10.47 24.72 -28.18
CA LEU A 133 -9.84 23.96 -27.08
C LEU A 133 -10.85 23.67 -25.96
N GLN A 134 -11.69 24.64 -25.62
CA GLN A 134 -12.74 24.47 -24.61
C GLN A 134 -13.79 23.45 -25.07
N LEU A 135 -14.19 23.49 -26.35
CA LEU A 135 -15.13 22.53 -26.92
C LEU A 135 -14.56 21.12 -26.92
N GLU A 136 -13.31 20.93 -27.35
CA GLU A 136 -12.63 19.63 -27.33
C GLU A 136 -12.58 19.05 -25.91
N ARG A 137 -12.27 19.87 -24.91
CA ARG A 137 -12.27 19.45 -23.50
C ARG A 137 -13.67 19.02 -23.04
N LEU A 138 -14.69 19.82 -23.31
CA LEU A 138 -16.08 19.54 -22.89
C LEU A 138 -16.62 18.26 -23.57
N VAL A 139 -16.33 18.08 -24.85
CA VAL A 139 -16.72 16.87 -25.61
C VAL A 139 -15.99 15.65 -25.07
N SER A 140 -14.68 15.74 -24.82
CA SER A 140 -13.91 14.64 -24.23
C SER A 140 -14.40 14.29 -22.82
N GLU A 141 -14.82 15.26 -22.02
CA GLU A 141 -15.40 15.00 -20.70
C GLU A 141 -16.77 14.31 -20.79
N ALA A 142 -17.62 14.71 -21.74
CA ALA A 142 -18.93 14.11 -21.95
C ALA A 142 -18.87 12.70 -22.55
N LEU A 143 -17.86 12.41 -23.37
CA LEU A 143 -17.60 11.08 -23.95
C LEU A 143 -16.84 10.14 -23.01
N LYS A 144 -16.58 10.49 -21.75
CA LYS A 144 -15.98 9.55 -20.79
C LYS A 144 -16.68 8.19 -20.66
N PRO A 145 -18.02 8.09 -20.82
CA PRO A 145 -18.71 6.80 -20.79
C PRO A 145 -18.49 5.94 -22.04
N ASP A 146 -18.06 6.51 -23.17
CA ASP A 146 -17.71 5.80 -24.42
C ASP A 146 -16.40 5.01 -24.17
N ALA A 147 -16.58 3.72 -23.86
CA ALA A 147 -15.54 2.85 -23.35
C ALA A 147 -14.77 2.15 -24.48
N ASP A 148 -15.44 1.88 -25.61
CA ASP A 148 -14.82 1.30 -26.80
C ASP A 148 -14.30 2.34 -27.80
N GLN A 149 -14.55 3.63 -27.53
CA GLN A 149 -14.06 4.79 -28.28
C GLN A 149 -14.56 4.82 -29.72
N ASP A 150 -15.74 4.28 -29.99
CA ASP A 150 -16.36 4.29 -31.30
C ASP A 150 -17.03 5.64 -31.65
N GLY A 151 -17.12 6.55 -30.66
CA GLY A 151 -17.70 7.87 -30.80
C GLY A 151 -19.22 7.92 -30.57
N VAL A 152 -19.81 6.83 -30.06
CA VAL A 152 -21.22 6.70 -29.73
C VAL A 152 -21.34 6.11 -28.32
N ILE A 153 -21.96 6.84 -27.40
CA ILE A 153 -22.29 6.28 -26.08
C ILE A 153 -23.55 5.42 -26.24
N SER A 154 -23.36 4.11 -26.24
CA SER A 154 -24.42 3.11 -26.36
C SER A 154 -25.20 2.93 -25.04
N ALA A 155 -26.42 2.39 -25.13
CA ALA A 155 -27.20 2.02 -23.94
C ALA A 155 -26.48 1.02 -23.01
N ALA A 156 -25.56 0.20 -23.53
CA ALA A 156 -24.75 -0.71 -22.73
C ALA A 156 -23.73 0.05 -21.88
N GLU A 157 -23.08 1.04 -22.45
CA GLU A 157 -22.10 1.90 -21.78
C GLU A 157 -22.76 2.84 -20.77
N ILE A 158 -23.93 3.39 -21.09
CA ILE A 158 -24.74 4.16 -20.13
C ILE A 158 -25.04 3.31 -18.89
N ARG A 159 -25.46 2.05 -19.07
CA ARG A 159 -25.71 1.12 -17.95
C ARG A 159 -24.44 0.80 -17.18
N GLN A 160 -23.34 0.55 -17.86
CA GLN A 160 -22.06 0.22 -17.24
C GLN A 160 -21.53 1.38 -16.40
N GLU A 161 -21.53 2.58 -16.94
CA GLU A 161 -21.13 3.80 -16.24
C GLU A 161 -22.07 4.10 -15.07
N GLY A 162 -23.38 3.94 -15.26
CA GLY A 162 -24.37 4.06 -14.20
C GLY A 162 -24.10 3.08 -13.06
N GLN A 163 -23.81 1.82 -13.38
CA GLN A 163 -23.48 0.80 -12.39
C GLN A 163 -22.17 1.12 -11.66
N ARG A 164 -21.12 1.53 -12.39
CA ARG A 164 -19.84 1.93 -11.82
C ARG A 164 -20.00 3.07 -10.81
N GLN A 165 -20.76 4.11 -11.15
CA GLN A 165 -21.03 5.21 -10.23
C GLN A 165 -21.93 4.80 -9.06
N ALA A 166 -22.87 3.88 -9.26
CA ALA A 166 -23.70 3.34 -8.18
C ALA A 166 -22.91 2.48 -7.20
N ASP A 167 -21.92 1.73 -7.66
CA ASP A 167 -21.01 0.95 -6.80
C ASP A 167 -20.12 1.88 -5.98
N GLN A 168 -19.55 2.92 -6.61
CA GLN A 168 -18.80 3.97 -5.91
C GLN A 168 -19.66 4.68 -4.86
N ALA A 169 -20.90 5.01 -5.19
CA ALA A 169 -21.84 5.61 -4.25
C ALA A 169 -22.31 4.65 -3.15
N SER A 170 -22.36 3.34 -3.41
CA SER A 170 -22.70 2.33 -2.40
C SER A 170 -21.60 2.22 -1.34
N VAL A 171 -20.33 2.34 -1.74
CA VAL A 171 -19.19 2.39 -0.81
C VAL A 171 -19.25 3.64 0.07
N SER A 172 -19.55 4.81 -0.50
CA SER A 172 -19.73 6.03 0.30
C SER A 172 -20.99 5.99 1.18
N TRP A 173 -22.06 5.33 0.72
CA TRP A 173 -23.28 5.10 1.49
C TRP A 173 -22.99 4.27 2.75
N GLN A 174 -22.17 3.22 2.65
CA GLN A 174 -21.75 2.42 3.81
C GLN A 174 -21.03 3.26 4.87
N GLN A 175 -20.31 4.32 4.47
CA GLN A 175 -19.69 5.26 5.41
C GLN A 175 -20.71 6.21 6.08
N GLY A 176 -21.84 6.47 5.44
CA GLY A 176 -22.95 7.27 5.97
C GLY A 176 -24.02 6.45 6.69
N ALA A 177 -24.00 5.13 6.59
CA ALA A 177 -24.98 4.22 7.20
C ALA A 177 -25.04 4.33 8.73
N THR A 178 -24.02 4.93 9.36
CA THR A 178 -24.00 5.27 10.78
C THR A 178 -25.11 6.23 11.21
N GLN A 179 -25.86 6.83 10.28
CA GLN A 179 -27.02 7.68 10.60
C GLN A 179 -28.30 6.88 10.90
N TYR A 180 -28.35 5.61 10.50
CA TYR A 180 -29.50 4.73 10.70
C TYR A 180 -29.39 3.95 12.01
N VAL A 181 -30.52 3.44 12.49
CA VAL A 181 -30.59 2.63 13.71
C VAL A 181 -29.70 1.39 13.53
N PRO A 182 -28.66 1.21 14.38
CA PRO A 182 -27.76 0.07 14.26
C PRO A 182 -28.40 -1.19 14.82
N MET A 183 -28.13 -2.34 14.18
CA MET A 183 -28.60 -3.66 14.63
C MET A 183 -28.06 -4.07 16.01
N THR A 184 -27.08 -3.35 16.55
CA THR A 184 -26.56 -3.60 17.89
C THR A 184 -27.57 -3.22 18.99
N LEU A 185 -28.65 -2.49 18.66
CA LEU A 185 -29.77 -2.18 19.56
C LEU A 185 -30.84 -3.28 19.63
N ASP A 186 -30.69 -4.36 18.86
CA ASP A 186 -31.52 -5.56 18.96
C ASP A 186 -31.17 -6.29 20.27
N ALA A 187 -32.01 -6.08 21.29
CA ALA A 187 -31.71 -6.52 22.65
C ALA A 187 -32.13 -7.97 22.87
N ASN A 188 -33.16 -8.43 22.16
CA ASN A 188 -33.68 -9.78 22.26
C ASN A 188 -33.03 -10.76 21.26
N GLY A 189 -32.28 -10.26 20.28
CA GLY A 189 -31.56 -11.04 19.26
C GLY A 189 -32.46 -11.64 18.19
N ASP A 190 -33.64 -11.07 17.94
CA ASP A 190 -34.62 -11.59 16.97
C ASP A 190 -34.31 -11.16 15.52
N GLY A 191 -33.22 -10.41 15.33
CA GLY A 191 -32.75 -9.92 14.03
C GLY A 191 -33.44 -8.64 13.57
N ALA A 192 -34.24 -8.00 14.44
CA ALA A 192 -34.87 -6.71 14.21
C ALA A 192 -34.69 -5.80 15.44
N VAL A 193 -34.52 -4.50 15.23
CA VAL A 193 -34.65 -3.51 16.30
C VAL A 193 -36.09 -3.03 16.31
N SER A 194 -36.88 -3.54 17.26
CA SER A 194 -38.26 -3.11 17.44
C SER A 194 -38.34 -1.66 17.94
N LEU A 195 -39.51 -1.02 17.76
CA LEU A 195 -39.73 0.33 18.27
C LEU A 195 -39.57 0.39 19.80
N ALA A 196 -40.00 -0.67 20.50
CA ALA A 196 -39.91 -0.74 21.95
C ALA A 196 -38.45 -0.79 22.44
N GLU A 197 -37.60 -1.57 21.78
CA GLU A 197 -36.17 -1.65 22.12
C GLU A 197 -35.46 -0.33 21.83
N TYR A 198 -35.74 0.27 20.68
CA TYR A 198 -35.22 1.58 20.33
C TYR A 198 -35.63 2.65 21.36
N GLU A 199 -36.92 2.77 21.68
CA GLU A 199 -37.41 3.73 22.66
C GLU A 199 -36.87 3.48 24.07
N ALA A 200 -36.73 2.22 24.48
CA ALA A 200 -36.13 1.86 25.76
C ALA A 200 -34.68 2.37 25.85
N ALA A 201 -33.89 2.17 24.81
CA ALA A 201 -32.50 2.62 24.76
C ALA A 201 -32.39 4.16 24.73
N VAL A 202 -33.29 4.85 24.01
CA VAL A 202 -33.37 6.33 24.02
C VAL A 202 -33.77 6.85 25.41
N ARG A 203 -34.76 6.21 26.04
CA ARG A 203 -35.24 6.58 27.38
C ARG A 203 -34.16 6.39 28.43
N GLU A 204 -33.37 5.33 28.34
CA GLU A 204 -32.22 5.09 29.24
C GLU A 204 -31.22 6.25 29.17
N GLN A 205 -30.82 6.66 27.98
CA GLN A 205 -29.87 7.77 27.81
C GLN A 205 -30.44 9.13 28.22
N PHE A 206 -31.74 9.34 28.01
CA PHE A 206 -32.43 10.53 28.52
C PHE A 206 -32.46 10.54 30.06
N ALA A 207 -32.86 9.44 30.70
CA ALA A 207 -32.91 9.33 32.15
C ALA A 207 -31.53 9.46 32.81
N ALA A 208 -30.45 9.02 32.15
CA ALA A 208 -29.08 9.24 32.61
C ALA A 208 -28.67 10.73 32.61
N THR A 209 -29.31 11.52 31.74
CA THR A 209 -29.11 12.99 31.67
C THR A 209 -29.97 13.72 32.68
N TYR A 210 -31.17 13.22 32.89
CA TYR A 210 -32.27 13.92 33.50
C TYR A 210 -32.53 13.39 34.92
N GLN A 211 -31.77 13.92 35.87
CA GLN A 211 -31.62 13.36 37.21
C GLN A 211 -32.67 13.90 38.20
N ASP A 212 -33.06 15.17 38.07
CA ASP A 212 -33.94 15.84 39.04
C ASP A 212 -35.44 15.52 38.83
N ARG A 213 -35.82 15.06 37.63
CA ARG A 213 -37.16 14.55 37.29
C ARG A 213 -38.32 15.55 37.49
N ASP A 214 -38.03 16.85 37.38
CA ASP A 214 -38.95 18.01 37.45
C ASP A 214 -39.89 18.32 36.23
N GLY A 215 -40.02 17.44 35.26
CA GLY A 215 -40.58 17.65 33.91
C GLY A 215 -39.67 18.14 32.75
N ARG A 216 -38.48 18.76 32.97
CA ARG A 216 -37.70 19.47 31.92
C ARG A 216 -36.18 19.40 32.12
N VAL A 217 -35.40 19.29 31.04
CA VAL A 217 -33.92 19.31 31.15
C VAL A 217 -33.40 20.68 31.56
N SER A 218 -32.71 20.77 32.69
CA SER A 218 -32.08 22.00 33.18
C SER A 218 -30.82 22.41 32.38
N ALA A 219 -30.35 23.64 32.58
CA ALA A 219 -29.13 24.12 31.91
C ALA A 219 -27.86 23.32 32.33
N SER A 220 -27.79 22.87 33.58
CA SER A 220 -26.70 22.02 34.08
C SER A 220 -26.74 20.62 33.47
N GLU A 221 -27.92 20.00 33.41
CA GLU A 221 -28.09 18.68 32.79
C GLU A 221 -27.77 18.71 31.28
N PHE A 222 -28.15 19.79 30.60
CA PHE A 222 -27.76 20.00 29.20
C PHE A 222 -26.25 20.16 29.04
N ALA A 223 -25.57 20.88 29.95
CA ALA A 223 -24.12 21.02 29.92
C ALA A 223 -23.39 19.68 30.12
N ASP A 224 -23.88 18.84 31.03
CA ASP A 224 -23.33 17.51 31.28
C ASP A 224 -23.62 16.53 30.14
N PHE A 225 -24.78 16.63 29.50
CA PHE A 225 -25.02 15.97 28.22
C PHE A 225 -24.04 16.40 27.14
N GLY A 226 -23.73 17.71 27.06
CA GLY A 226 -22.74 18.24 26.13
C GLY A 226 -21.35 17.62 26.28
N LYS A 227 -20.91 17.34 27.52
CA LYS A 227 -19.64 16.63 27.78
C LYS A 227 -19.67 15.21 27.25
N ARG A 228 -20.71 14.43 27.59
CA ARG A 228 -20.89 13.06 27.09
C ARG A 228 -21.02 12.99 25.58
N LEU A 229 -21.70 13.97 24.97
CA LEU A 229 -21.79 14.09 23.51
C LEU A 229 -20.42 14.30 22.86
N ASN A 230 -19.57 15.14 23.45
CA ASN A 230 -18.21 15.34 22.95
C ASN A 230 -17.35 14.08 23.10
N GLU A 231 -17.43 13.38 24.23
CA GLU A 231 -16.74 12.11 24.45
C GLU A 231 -17.19 11.03 23.46
N ALA A 232 -18.50 10.89 23.26
CA ALA A 232 -19.09 9.95 22.30
C ALA A 232 -18.65 10.28 20.85
N ARG A 233 -18.60 11.56 20.48
CA ARG A 233 -18.10 11.98 19.15
C ARG A 233 -16.63 11.64 18.96
N GLN A 234 -15.79 11.87 19.97
CA GLN A 234 -14.38 11.51 19.91
C GLN A 234 -14.18 9.98 19.85
N ALA A 235 -14.96 9.20 20.61
CA ALA A 235 -14.93 7.74 20.57
C ALA A 235 -15.32 7.20 19.19
N ALA A 236 -16.42 7.72 18.62
CA ALA A 236 -16.88 7.37 17.27
C ALA A 236 -15.85 7.74 16.19
N GLN A 237 -15.19 8.89 16.30
CA GLN A 237 -14.10 9.28 15.40
C GLN A 237 -12.92 8.29 15.47
N ARG A 238 -12.44 7.96 16.67
CA ARG A 238 -11.35 6.98 16.84
C ARG A 238 -11.73 5.60 16.30
N ALA A 239 -12.95 5.13 16.58
CA ALA A 239 -13.44 3.85 16.06
C ALA A 239 -13.49 3.84 14.53
N ARG A 240 -13.93 4.95 13.91
CA ARG A 240 -13.94 5.12 12.46
C ARG A 240 -12.53 5.12 11.87
N GLU A 241 -11.58 5.80 12.50
CA GLU A 241 -10.18 5.81 12.07
C GLU A 241 -9.57 4.40 12.12
N ILE A 242 -9.81 3.66 13.21
CA ILE A 242 -9.37 2.27 13.34
C ILE A 242 -9.98 1.39 12.24
N GLN A 243 -11.29 1.52 12.00
CA GLN A 243 -11.98 0.73 10.99
C GLN A 243 -11.49 1.08 9.58
N LEU A 244 -11.28 2.36 9.28
CA LEU A 244 -10.76 2.82 8.00
C LEU A 244 -9.33 2.31 7.79
N ARG A 245 -8.46 2.39 8.81
CA ARG A 245 -7.11 1.82 8.77
C ARG A 245 -7.15 0.32 8.49
N LYS A 246 -8.01 -0.42 9.20
CA LYS A 246 -8.18 -1.86 8.98
C LYS A 246 -8.63 -2.17 7.54
N GLN A 247 -9.61 -1.44 7.01
CA GLN A 247 -10.08 -1.61 5.63
C GLN A 247 -8.98 -1.29 4.61
N GLN A 248 -8.23 -0.21 4.83
CA GLN A 248 -7.10 0.17 3.97
C GLN A 248 -6.03 -0.93 3.96
N LEU A 249 -5.64 -1.44 5.12
CA LEU A 249 -4.65 -2.51 5.21
C LEU A 249 -5.15 -3.83 4.61
N GLN A 250 -6.42 -4.16 4.81
CA GLN A 250 -7.05 -5.33 4.16
C GLN A 250 -7.06 -5.17 2.63
N ALA A 251 -7.27 -3.96 2.11
CA ALA A 251 -7.18 -3.70 0.68
C ALA A 251 -5.75 -3.81 0.15
N VAL A 252 -4.73 -3.45 0.95
CA VAL A 252 -3.30 -3.58 0.59
C VAL A 252 -2.93 -5.05 0.40
N VAL A 253 -3.35 -5.94 1.31
CA VAL A 253 -3.04 -7.37 1.22
C VAL A 253 -3.99 -8.15 0.30
N ALA A 254 -5.02 -7.49 -0.24
CA ALA A 254 -5.98 -8.14 -1.12
C ALA A 254 -5.29 -8.63 -2.40
N GLY A 255 -5.38 -9.95 -2.66
CA GLY A 255 -4.73 -10.60 -3.80
C GLY A 255 -3.27 -10.99 -3.57
N CYS A 256 -2.77 -10.83 -2.35
CA CYS A 256 -1.54 -11.47 -1.91
C CYS A 256 -1.88 -12.89 -1.46
N ASP A 257 -1.47 -13.88 -2.26
CA ASP A 257 -1.63 -15.29 -1.90
C ASP A 257 -0.39 -15.76 -1.13
N VAL A 258 -0.59 -16.20 0.11
CA VAL A 258 0.46 -16.80 0.95
C VAL A 258 -0.08 -18.06 1.65
N PRO A 259 0.75 -19.10 1.82
CA PRO A 259 0.38 -20.28 2.57
C PRO A 259 0.07 -19.94 4.02
N ALA A 260 -0.93 -20.63 4.58
CA ALA A 260 -1.21 -20.56 6.00
C ALA A 260 0.00 -21.06 6.80
N VAL A 261 0.43 -20.28 7.79
CA VAL A 261 1.55 -20.65 8.66
C VAL A 261 1.06 -21.63 9.73
N PRO A 262 1.70 -22.81 9.91
CA PRO A 262 1.36 -23.73 10.99
C PRO A 262 1.42 -23.07 12.37
N ARG A 263 0.68 -23.57 13.35
CA ARG A 263 0.66 -22.94 14.69
C ARG A 263 1.88 -23.31 15.54
N GLU A 264 2.47 -24.45 15.25
CA GLU A 264 3.58 -25.11 15.95
C GLU A 264 4.98 -24.66 15.51
N VAL A 265 5.07 -23.79 14.50
CA VAL A 265 6.34 -23.21 14.03
C VAL A 265 6.56 -21.82 14.63
N ARG A 266 7.83 -21.46 14.81
CA ARG A 266 8.21 -20.09 15.16
C ARG A 266 8.25 -19.24 13.89
N LEU A 267 7.34 -18.27 13.80
CA LEU A 267 7.21 -17.36 12.67
C LEU A 267 8.10 -16.14 12.87
N ILE A 268 9.01 -15.90 11.93
CA ILE A 268 10.03 -14.86 12.03
C ILE A 268 9.97 -13.98 10.79
N LEU A 269 9.74 -12.69 11.01
CA LEU A 269 9.77 -11.67 9.96
C LEU A 269 11.16 -11.06 9.88
N LEU A 270 11.82 -11.20 8.73
CA LEU A 270 13.05 -10.50 8.42
C LEU A 270 12.83 -9.54 7.26
N GLY A 271 13.41 -8.34 7.34
CA GLY A 271 13.34 -7.43 6.21
C GLY A 271 14.50 -6.45 6.09
N ALA A 272 14.65 -5.93 4.87
CA ALA A 272 15.62 -4.88 4.59
C ALA A 272 15.29 -4.08 3.33
N GLN A 273 15.71 -2.81 3.25
CA GLN A 273 15.56 -2.07 1.98
C GLN A 273 16.55 -2.57 0.92
N GLU A 274 17.80 -2.79 1.33
CA GLU A 274 18.93 -3.20 0.50
C GLU A 274 19.90 -4.08 1.30
N GLY A 275 20.97 -4.60 0.68
CA GLY A 275 21.98 -5.40 1.36
C GLY A 275 23.30 -4.64 1.55
N LYS A 276 24.05 -5.02 2.59
CA LYS A 276 25.46 -4.65 2.82
C LYS A 276 26.43 -5.45 1.95
N ALA A 277 25.93 -6.38 1.15
CA ALA A 277 26.66 -7.11 0.15
C ALA A 277 25.96 -7.09 -1.21
N LEU A 278 26.76 -7.13 -2.28
CA LEU A 278 26.29 -7.25 -3.66
C LEU A 278 26.29 -8.71 -4.10
N SER A 279 25.37 -9.04 -5.00
CA SER A 279 25.40 -10.30 -5.72
C SER A 279 26.15 -10.15 -7.05
N ASN A 280 26.96 -11.13 -7.42
CA ASN A 280 27.50 -11.25 -8.78
C ASN A 280 26.50 -11.89 -9.78
N ALA A 281 25.30 -12.24 -9.32
CA ALA A 281 24.19 -12.73 -10.10
C ALA A 281 22.95 -11.83 -9.96
N TRP A 282 22.17 -11.73 -11.02
CA TRP A 282 20.90 -11.00 -11.02
C TRP A 282 19.71 -11.94 -10.93
N VAL A 283 18.60 -11.44 -10.38
CA VAL A 283 17.28 -12.07 -10.44
C VAL A 283 16.37 -11.25 -11.37
N GLY A 284 15.74 -11.90 -12.35
CA GLY A 284 14.88 -11.26 -13.34
C GLY A 284 15.64 -10.73 -14.55
N ASN A 285 16.41 -9.64 -14.38
CA ASN A 285 17.21 -9.08 -15.45
C ASN A 285 18.52 -8.44 -14.95
N GLN A 286 19.46 -8.26 -15.87
CA GLN A 286 20.78 -7.71 -15.57
C GLN A 286 20.81 -6.18 -15.42
N ASP A 287 19.69 -5.48 -15.60
CA ASP A 287 19.60 -4.01 -15.49
C ASP A 287 19.25 -3.53 -14.08
N ARG A 288 19.03 -4.47 -13.14
CA ARG A 288 18.78 -4.17 -11.73
C ARG A 288 19.94 -4.56 -10.86
N VAL A 289 20.13 -3.83 -9.77
CA VAL A 289 21.07 -4.22 -8.71
C VAL A 289 20.40 -5.30 -7.87
N THR A 290 21.06 -6.44 -7.73
CA THR A 290 20.63 -7.52 -6.84
C THR A 290 21.57 -7.55 -5.64
N TYR A 291 21.00 -7.41 -4.45
CA TYR A 291 21.71 -7.50 -3.19
C TYR A 291 21.70 -8.93 -2.66
N VAL A 292 22.54 -9.20 -1.66
CA VAL A 292 22.55 -10.47 -0.95
C VAL A 292 22.67 -10.22 0.56
N THR A 293 21.96 -11.05 1.32
CA THR A 293 22.04 -11.09 2.78
C THR A 293 22.07 -12.54 3.25
N THR A 294 22.79 -12.80 4.34
CA THR A 294 22.91 -14.16 4.90
C THR A 294 21.96 -14.31 6.08
N VAL A 295 21.24 -15.43 6.13
CA VAL A 295 20.39 -15.81 7.27
C VAL A 295 20.95 -17.08 7.90
N GLU A 296 21.58 -16.94 9.05
CA GLU A 296 22.15 -18.05 9.82
C GLU A 296 21.11 -18.65 10.75
N ILE A 297 20.69 -19.87 10.45
CA ILE A 297 19.79 -20.66 11.30
C ILE A 297 20.63 -21.33 12.38
N ALA A 298 20.47 -20.87 13.63
CA ALA A 298 21.10 -21.53 14.76
C ALA A 298 20.53 -22.95 14.94
N PRO A 299 21.30 -23.92 15.47
CA PRO A 299 20.75 -25.22 15.86
C PRO A 299 19.65 -25.09 16.93
N GLY A 300 18.68 -26.01 16.91
CA GLY A 300 17.60 -26.06 17.89
C GLY A 300 16.45 -26.98 17.49
N PRO A 301 15.56 -27.34 18.44
CA PRO A 301 14.49 -28.32 18.17
C PRO A 301 13.24 -27.71 17.53
N GLU A 302 13.00 -26.40 17.68
CA GLU A 302 11.79 -25.75 17.17
C GLU A 302 11.86 -25.55 15.64
N PRO A 303 10.82 -25.92 14.89
CA PRO A 303 10.75 -25.59 13.46
C PRO A 303 10.51 -24.09 13.26
N ILE A 304 11.08 -23.54 12.18
CA ILE A 304 11.08 -22.11 11.86
C ILE A 304 10.35 -21.86 10.54
N TYR A 305 9.52 -20.82 10.51
CA TYR A 305 8.93 -20.28 9.30
C TYR A 305 9.45 -18.86 9.08
N LEU A 306 9.99 -18.58 7.90
CA LEU A 306 10.56 -17.27 7.58
C LEU A 306 9.61 -16.48 6.68
N ALA A 307 9.29 -15.25 7.06
CA ALA A 307 8.72 -14.25 6.19
C ALA A 307 9.84 -13.25 5.84
N LEU A 308 10.26 -13.21 4.58
CA LEU A 308 11.39 -12.42 4.10
C LEU A 308 10.89 -11.32 3.16
N ALA A 309 11.17 -10.07 3.49
CA ALA A 309 10.66 -8.92 2.74
C ALA A 309 11.77 -7.93 2.41
N SER A 310 11.95 -7.59 1.13
CA SER A 310 12.98 -6.63 0.70
C SER A 310 12.49 -5.47 -0.15
N GLY A 311 13.07 -4.29 0.04
CA GLY A 311 12.72 -3.11 -0.75
C GLY A 311 13.29 -3.12 -2.17
N GLY A 312 14.34 -3.91 -2.41
CA GLY A 312 15.01 -4.09 -3.70
C GLY A 312 15.15 -5.57 -4.08
N ALA A 313 15.76 -5.85 -5.24
CA ALA A 313 16.02 -7.21 -5.66
C ALA A 313 17.05 -7.84 -4.72
N MET A 314 16.74 -9.02 -4.18
CA MET A 314 17.54 -9.59 -3.09
C MET A 314 17.62 -11.11 -3.18
N ILE A 315 18.81 -11.65 -2.92
CA ILE A 315 19.03 -13.07 -2.67
C ILE A 315 19.24 -13.27 -1.17
N TRP A 316 18.41 -14.11 -0.56
CA TRP A 316 18.56 -14.52 0.83
C TRP A 316 19.33 -15.85 0.88
N ASP A 317 20.58 -15.81 1.35
CA ASP A 317 21.43 -16.99 1.53
C ASP A 317 21.19 -17.60 2.91
N ILE A 318 20.40 -18.67 2.96
CA ILE A 318 20.02 -19.32 4.23
C ILE A 318 21.00 -20.46 4.52
N VAL A 319 21.66 -20.40 5.67
CA VAL A 319 22.72 -21.34 6.05
C VAL A 319 22.56 -21.82 7.49
N GLY A 320 23.35 -22.84 7.88
CA GLY A 320 23.30 -23.42 9.22
C GLY A 320 22.31 -24.59 9.28
N ALA A 321 21.48 -24.62 10.34
CA ALA A 321 20.52 -25.68 10.61
C ALA A 321 19.25 -25.57 9.73
N THR A 322 19.41 -25.62 8.40
CA THR A 322 18.33 -25.38 7.43
C THR A 322 17.25 -26.47 7.42
N GLU A 323 17.54 -27.64 8.00
CA GLU A 323 16.56 -28.70 8.25
C GLU A 323 15.40 -28.24 9.15
N ARG A 324 15.63 -27.22 9.98
CA ARG A 324 14.59 -26.60 10.83
C ARG A 324 13.58 -25.77 10.06
N ILE A 325 13.87 -25.39 8.82
CA ILE A 325 12.97 -24.55 8.03
C ILE A 325 11.75 -25.36 7.60
N ALA A 326 10.59 -25.00 8.13
CA ALA A 326 9.30 -25.55 7.75
C ALA A 326 8.75 -24.90 6.47
N GLY A 327 9.03 -23.62 6.26
CA GLY A 327 8.64 -22.87 5.07
C GLY A 327 9.23 -21.47 5.04
N VAL A 328 9.25 -20.88 3.85
CA VAL A 328 9.70 -19.52 3.57
C VAL A 328 8.66 -18.84 2.68
N VAL A 329 8.18 -17.67 3.09
CA VAL A 329 7.49 -16.73 2.21
C VAL A 329 8.45 -15.60 1.91
N ALA A 330 8.64 -15.31 0.62
CA ALA A 330 9.61 -14.33 0.16
C ALA A 330 8.94 -13.31 -0.77
N ASP A 331 9.18 -12.03 -0.52
CA ASP A 331 8.63 -10.92 -1.28
C ASP A 331 9.63 -9.77 -1.42
N ALA A 332 9.43 -8.97 -2.47
CA ALA A 332 10.14 -7.71 -2.65
C ALA A 332 9.23 -6.65 -3.27
N ASP A 333 9.50 -5.38 -2.98
CA ASP A 333 8.75 -4.23 -3.50
C ASP A 333 9.01 -3.94 -5.00
N VAL A 334 9.92 -4.67 -5.63
CA VAL A 334 10.37 -4.43 -7.02
C VAL A 334 10.00 -5.56 -7.97
N THR A 335 9.81 -5.18 -9.24
CA THR A 335 9.46 -6.05 -10.36
C THR A 335 10.32 -5.75 -11.58
N VAL A 336 10.30 -6.64 -12.57
CA VAL A 336 10.99 -6.47 -13.86
C VAL A 336 10.55 -5.16 -14.55
N ASP A 337 9.24 -4.88 -14.58
CA ASP A 337 8.63 -3.85 -15.44
C ASP A 337 8.66 -2.43 -14.85
N LYS A 338 8.87 -2.25 -13.53
CA LYS A 338 8.83 -0.92 -12.89
C LYS A 338 10.17 -0.18 -12.98
N SER A 339 10.59 0.23 -14.18
CA SER A 339 11.76 1.09 -14.41
C SER A 339 11.47 2.53 -13.97
N GLY A 340 11.65 2.86 -12.68
CA GLY A 340 11.46 4.23 -12.22
C GLY A 340 11.95 4.48 -10.79
N ASP A 341 12.79 5.50 -10.65
CA ASP A 341 13.38 6.08 -9.44
C ASP A 341 12.74 5.68 -8.08
N ALA A 342 13.47 4.90 -7.29
CA ALA A 342 13.16 4.60 -5.89
C ALA A 342 13.02 5.83 -4.97
N ARG A 343 13.37 7.04 -5.44
CA ARG A 343 13.18 8.31 -4.71
C ARG A 343 11.78 8.91 -4.88
N LEU A 344 11.13 8.75 -6.04
CA LEU A 344 9.78 9.30 -6.27
C LEU A 344 8.69 8.46 -5.61
N GLN A 345 8.97 7.18 -5.32
CA GLN A 345 8.01 6.27 -4.66
C GLN A 345 7.88 6.49 -3.14
N ARG A 346 8.84 7.18 -2.50
CA ARG A 346 8.74 7.55 -1.07
C ARG A 346 7.57 8.48 -0.76
N PHE A 347 7.05 9.19 -1.77
CA PHE A 347 5.86 10.04 -1.62
C PHE A 347 4.54 9.30 -1.88
N ALA A 348 4.55 8.17 -2.61
CA ALA A 348 3.34 7.40 -2.90
C ALA A 348 2.88 6.54 -1.70
N ALA A 349 3.82 6.08 -0.87
CA ALA A 349 3.53 5.32 0.34
C ALA A 349 2.87 6.13 1.48
N ALA A 350 2.81 7.46 1.35
CA ALA A 350 2.10 8.35 2.27
C ALA A 350 0.64 8.65 1.85
N GLY A 351 0.22 8.22 0.65
CA GLY A 351 -1.02 8.68 0.02
C GLY A 351 -2.18 7.69 -0.01
N GLY A 352 -2.07 6.50 0.60
CA GLY A 352 -3.19 5.54 0.65
C GLY A 352 -3.66 5.00 -0.72
N ALA A 353 -2.88 5.18 -1.78
CA ALA A 353 -3.11 4.50 -3.04
C ALA A 353 -2.65 3.04 -2.88
N GLY A 354 -3.60 2.09 -2.90
CA GLY A 354 -3.30 0.67 -2.88
C GLY A 354 -2.29 0.30 -3.98
N PRO A 355 -1.45 -0.73 -3.78
CA PRO A 355 -0.40 -1.07 -4.73
C PRO A 355 -1.02 -1.36 -6.10
N GLN A 356 -0.61 -0.59 -7.12
CA GLN A 356 -0.78 -1.02 -8.51
C GLN A 356 -0.03 -2.35 -8.66
N ARG A 357 -0.83 -3.43 -8.70
CA ARG A 357 -0.39 -4.83 -8.80
C ARG A 357 0.45 -4.99 -10.06
N GLY A 358 1.75 -5.09 -9.89
CA GLY A 358 2.67 -5.44 -10.96
C GLY A 358 3.51 -6.62 -10.51
N GLY A 359 3.76 -7.55 -11.43
CA GLY A 359 4.82 -8.58 -11.46
C GLY A 359 5.05 -9.46 -10.23
N LYS A 360 5.63 -10.65 -10.45
CA LYS A 360 6.21 -11.43 -9.34
C LYS A 360 7.41 -10.69 -8.74
N PRO A 361 7.68 -10.82 -7.43
CA PRO A 361 8.80 -10.14 -6.77
C PRO A 361 10.16 -10.61 -7.28
N LEU A 362 11.15 -9.72 -7.31
CA LEU A 362 12.54 -10.05 -7.67
C LEU A 362 13.32 -10.58 -6.46
N VAL A 363 13.01 -11.80 -6.02
CA VAL A 363 13.68 -12.44 -4.89
C VAL A 363 14.26 -13.79 -5.28
N GLY A 364 15.43 -14.11 -4.73
CA GLY A 364 16.04 -15.44 -4.76
C GLY A 364 16.26 -15.99 -3.36
N ILE A 365 16.14 -17.30 -3.19
CA ILE A 365 16.41 -18.03 -1.94
C ILE A 365 17.48 -19.09 -2.21
N MET A 366 18.51 -19.17 -1.37
CA MET A 366 19.48 -20.26 -1.38
C MET A 366 19.44 -21.03 -0.06
N GLY A 367 19.81 -22.32 -0.12
CA GLY A 367 19.92 -23.18 1.05
C GLY A 367 18.60 -23.77 1.58
N VAL A 368 17.48 -23.52 0.88
CA VAL A 368 16.17 -24.09 1.18
C VAL A 368 15.58 -24.75 -0.08
N PRO A 369 15.03 -25.98 0.02
CA PRO A 369 14.39 -26.66 -1.10
C PRO A 369 13.21 -25.88 -1.71
N ARG A 370 13.01 -26.00 -3.03
CA ARG A 370 12.01 -25.24 -3.80
C ARG A 370 10.59 -25.37 -3.26
N GLU A 371 10.23 -26.57 -2.80
CA GLU A 371 8.91 -26.94 -2.27
C GLU A 371 8.59 -26.28 -0.93
N LYS A 372 9.60 -25.80 -0.20
CA LYS A 372 9.44 -25.03 1.04
C LYS A 372 9.41 -23.52 0.82
N VAL A 373 9.63 -23.05 -0.42
CA VAL A 373 9.71 -21.62 -0.75
C VAL A 373 8.46 -21.19 -1.50
N HIS A 374 7.77 -20.21 -0.95
CA HIS A 374 6.64 -19.53 -1.58
C HIS A 374 7.01 -18.09 -1.93
N PHE A 375 6.75 -17.70 -3.17
CA PHE A 375 6.83 -16.31 -3.60
C PHE A 375 5.42 -15.76 -3.69
N THR A 376 5.23 -14.55 -3.19
CA THR A 376 3.96 -13.83 -3.30
C THR A 376 3.54 -13.68 -4.77
N ALA A 377 2.24 -13.64 -5.02
CA ALA A 377 1.69 -13.49 -6.36
C ALA A 377 2.06 -12.14 -7.01
N HIS A 378 2.25 -11.11 -6.18
CA HIS A 378 2.58 -9.75 -6.57
C HIS A 378 3.68 -9.20 -5.66
N ALA A 379 4.53 -8.33 -6.22
CA ALA A 379 5.49 -7.56 -5.44
C ALA A 379 4.82 -6.60 -4.45
N GLY A 380 5.45 -6.41 -3.28
CA GLY A 380 5.01 -5.47 -2.25
C GLY A 380 3.83 -5.95 -1.40
N CYS A 381 3.70 -7.27 -1.28
CA CYS A 381 2.73 -7.92 -0.41
C CYS A 381 3.17 -7.93 1.06
N LEU A 382 4.46 -8.09 1.33
CA LEU A 382 5.06 -7.92 2.65
C LEU A 382 5.81 -6.59 2.70
N VAL A 383 5.66 -5.89 3.81
CA VAL A 383 6.41 -4.66 4.07
C VAL A 383 7.78 -5.02 4.68
N PRO A 384 8.90 -4.59 4.08
CA PRO A 384 10.23 -4.81 4.64
C PRO A 384 10.32 -4.25 6.06
N ALA A 385 10.71 -5.09 7.03
CA ALA A 385 11.03 -4.63 8.37
C ALA A 385 12.27 -3.72 8.31
N THR A 386 12.05 -2.42 8.49
CA THR A 386 13.07 -1.36 8.65
C THR A 386 12.76 -0.59 9.92
N ASP A 387 13.71 0.20 10.43
CA ASP A 387 13.50 1.05 11.62
C ASP A 387 12.20 1.86 11.56
N ALA A 388 11.89 2.43 10.39
CA ALA A 388 10.69 3.25 10.19
C ALA A 388 9.41 2.42 10.32
N THR A 389 9.34 1.28 9.62
CA THR A 389 8.15 0.41 9.56
C THR A 389 7.95 -0.45 10.80
N MET A 390 9.02 -0.69 11.56
CA MET A 390 8.94 -1.32 12.88
C MET A 390 8.43 -0.29 13.91
N LYS A 391 8.91 0.95 13.85
CA LYS A 391 8.49 2.02 14.76
C LYS A 391 7.01 2.40 14.64
N ASP A 392 6.46 2.35 13.42
CA ASP A 392 5.03 2.62 13.17
C ASP A 392 4.13 1.36 13.19
N GLY A 393 4.73 0.19 13.40
CA GLY A 393 4.05 -1.11 13.50
C GLY A 393 3.55 -1.69 12.17
N ARG A 394 3.73 -1.01 11.03
CA ARG A 394 3.15 -1.44 9.75
C ARG A 394 3.69 -2.79 9.27
N ALA A 395 4.98 -3.07 9.49
CA ALA A 395 5.58 -4.34 9.04
C ALA A 395 4.90 -5.54 9.72
N GLU A 396 4.71 -5.47 11.04
CA GLU A 396 4.08 -6.53 11.83
C GLU A 396 2.58 -6.60 11.60
N GLU A 397 1.89 -5.45 11.44
CA GLU A 397 0.45 -5.40 11.19
C GLU A 397 0.11 -6.03 9.84
N ILE A 398 0.86 -5.71 8.78
CA ILE A 398 0.68 -6.32 7.45
C ILE A 398 1.05 -7.80 7.48
N ALA A 399 2.18 -8.18 8.09
CA ALA A 399 2.56 -9.58 8.20
C ALA A 399 1.50 -10.40 8.96
N THR A 400 0.92 -9.84 10.02
CA THR A 400 -0.15 -10.48 10.80
C THR A 400 -1.41 -10.69 9.97
N LEU A 401 -1.82 -9.66 9.21
CA LEU A 401 -2.99 -9.75 8.33
C LEU A 401 -2.78 -10.77 7.22
N LEU A 402 -1.58 -10.83 6.64
CA LEU A 402 -1.27 -11.69 5.52
C LEU A 402 -1.06 -13.15 5.93
N LEU A 403 -0.34 -13.39 7.03
CA LEU A 403 0.04 -14.73 7.50
C LEU A 403 -0.99 -15.35 8.47
N GLY A 404 -1.99 -14.56 8.90
CA GLY A 404 -3.11 -15.01 9.72
C GLY A 404 -2.81 -15.15 11.22
N ARG A 405 -1.61 -14.79 11.68
CA ARG A 405 -1.21 -14.73 13.10
C ARG A 405 -0.08 -13.73 13.30
N ALA A 406 0.08 -13.27 14.54
CA ALA A 406 1.22 -12.43 14.91
C ALA A 406 2.55 -13.19 14.71
N VAL A 407 3.58 -12.43 14.34
CA VAL A 407 4.96 -12.90 14.24
C VAL A 407 5.54 -13.09 15.64
N ASP A 408 6.39 -14.10 15.83
CA ASP A 408 7.01 -14.37 17.12
C ASP A 408 8.30 -13.55 17.31
N GLU A 409 8.99 -13.22 16.21
CA GLU A 409 10.20 -12.38 16.20
C GLU A 409 10.24 -11.52 14.92
N THR A 410 10.74 -10.30 15.04
CA THR A 410 10.96 -9.37 13.92
C THR A 410 12.41 -8.89 13.94
N GLY A 411 13.11 -8.96 12.81
CA GLY A 411 14.43 -8.36 12.62
C GLY A 411 14.47 -7.56 11.34
N GLY A 412 14.88 -6.30 11.41
CA GLY A 412 14.77 -5.40 10.28
C GLY A 412 15.88 -4.37 10.25
N GLU A 413 16.38 -4.06 9.06
CA GLU A 413 17.49 -3.12 8.87
C GLU A 413 17.34 -2.31 7.59
N GLN A 414 17.83 -1.07 7.58
CA GLN A 414 17.82 -0.29 6.33
C GLN A 414 18.70 -0.96 5.27
N SER A 415 19.90 -1.44 5.66
CA SER A 415 20.79 -2.22 4.80
C SER A 415 21.26 -3.47 5.54
N ALA A 416 20.90 -4.66 5.07
CA ALA A 416 21.13 -5.91 5.78
C ALA A 416 22.48 -6.58 5.48
N GLY A 417 23.20 -6.98 6.52
CA GLY A 417 24.39 -7.84 6.44
C GLY A 417 24.00 -9.30 6.67
N THR A 418 24.32 -9.84 7.84
CA THR A 418 23.91 -11.18 8.26
C THR A 418 22.88 -11.13 9.38
N PHE A 419 21.81 -11.91 9.28
CA PHE A 419 20.88 -12.16 10.39
C PHE A 419 21.14 -13.51 11.03
N ARG A 420 20.98 -13.61 12.35
CA ARG A 420 20.99 -14.88 13.08
C ARG A 420 19.63 -15.15 13.72
N VAL A 421 19.08 -16.30 13.36
CA VAL A 421 17.72 -16.75 13.67
C VAL A 421 17.79 -17.89 14.70
N PRO A 422 16.90 -17.96 15.72
CA PRO A 422 15.59 -17.29 15.79
C PRO A 422 15.56 -15.88 16.36
N ALA A 423 16.57 -15.42 17.10
CA ALA A 423 16.54 -14.12 17.80
C ALA A 423 16.62 -12.89 16.87
N ALA A 424 16.51 -13.08 15.56
CA ALA A 424 16.54 -12.05 14.51
C ALA A 424 17.68 -11.02 14.66
N ARG A 425 18.83 -11.42 15.21
CA ARG A 425 19.95 -10.51 15.50
C ARG A 425 20.72 -10.18 14.23
N HIS A 426 20.99 -8.91 13.99
CA HIS A 426 21.76 -8.45 12.83
C HIS A 426 23.25 -8.27 13.14
N PHE A 427 24.08 -8.58 12.15
CA PHE A 427 25.52 -8.41 12.13
C PHE A 427 25.90 -7.68 10.82
N PRO A 428 26.12 -6.35 10.85
CA PRO A 428 26.25 -5.53 9.64
C PRO A 428 27.52 -5.84 8.83
N ASP A 429 28.62 -6.11 9.53
CA ASP A 429 29.97 -6.20 8.93
C ASP A 429 30.43 -7.65 8.74
N ARG A 430 29.53 -8.63 8.97
CA ARG A 430 29.88 -10.02 8.77
C ARG A 430 29.89 -10.32 7.26
N PRO A 431 31.02 -10.76 6.69
CA PRO A 431 31.12 -11.01 5.26
C PRO A 431 30.19 -12.15 4.86
N VAL A 432 29.63 -12.02 3.66
CA VAL A 432 28.82 -13.07 3.05
C VAL A 432 29.67 -14.28 2.71
N ARG A 433 29.02 -15.46 2.62
CA ARG A 433 29.69 -16.67 2.18
C ARG A 433 30.21 -16.50 0.75
N ASN A 434 31.40 -17.06 0.48
CA ASN A 434 32.05 -17.00 -0.83
C ASN A 434 32.24 -15.55 -1.34
N ALA A 435 32.59 -14.62 -0.44
CA ALA A 435 32.92 -13.26 -0.83
C ALA A 435 34.12 -13.25 -1.80
N ILE A 436 33.95 -12.56 -2.93
CA ILE A 436 35.00 -12.37 -3.93
C ILE A 436 36.09 -11.49 -3.34
N GLN A 437 37.35 -11.89 -3.51
CA GLN A 437 38.49 -11.05 -3.16
C GLN A 437 38.54 -9.84 -4.10
N LEU A 438 38.29 -8.65 -3.55
CA LEU A 438 38.29 -7.43 -4.34
C LEU A 438 39.73 -6.98 -4.68
N PRO A 439 39.98 -6.48 -5.89
CA PRO A 439 41.27 -5.90 -6.25
C PRO A 439 41.69 -4.77 -5.30
N THR A 440 42.97 -4.75 -4.95
CA THR A 440 43.59 -3.71 -4.11
C THR A 440 44.52 -2.80 -4.91
N GLU A 441 44.77 -3.13 -6.16
CA GLU A 441 45.64 -2.41 -7.09
C GLU A 441 44.96 -2.37 -8.47
N GLY A 442 45.36 -1.44 -9.32
CA GLY A 442 44.81 -1.27 -10.67
C GLY A 442 44.27 0.13 -10.93
N LEU A 443 43.80 0.39 -12.15
CA LEU A 443 43.27 1.69 -12.54
C LEU A 443 41.94 2.00 -11.81
N GLY A 444 41.20 0.97 -11.42
CA GLY A 444 39.94 1.02 -10.69
C GLY A 444 40.10 1.06 -9.17
N GLU A 445 41.32 1.11 -8.62
CA GLU A 445 41.59 0.99 -7.17
C GLU A 445 40.69 1.92 -6.31
N LEU A 446 40.54 3.19 -6.71
CA LEU A 446 39.73 4.16 -5.98
C LEU A 446 38.25 3.75 -5.93
N LEU A 447 37.72 3.19 -7.01
CA LEU A 447 36.35 2.68 -7.05
C LEU A 447 36.20 1.41 -6.23
N TRP A 448 37.18 0.49 -6.27
CA TRP A 448 37.18 -0.71 -5.42
C TRP A 448 37.24 -0.38 -3.94
N ARG A 449 37.94 0.70 -3.56
CA ARG A 449 37.92 1.21 -2.18
C ARG A 449 36.52 1.68 -1.78
N ASP A 450 35.83 2.40 -2.66
CA ASP A 450 34.45 2.84 -2.39
C ASP A 450 33.49 1.65 -2.30
N VAL A 451 33.67 0.62 -3.14
CA VAL A 451 32.90 -0.64 -3.06
C VAL A 451 33.04 -1.29 -1.69
N ARG A 452 34.25 -1.35 -1.11
CA ARG A 452 34.46 -1.89 0.25
C ARG A 452 33.75 -1.09 1.34
N VAL A 453 33.57 0.21 1.14
CA VAL A 453 32.87 1.10 2.09
C VAL A 453 31.36 0.98 1.94
N ASP A 454 30.87 0.95 0.69
CA ASP A 454 29.44 0.88 0.39
C ASP A 454 28.88 -0.53 0.70
N TYR A 455 29.71 -1.57 0.52
CA TYR A 455 29.37 -2.98 0.73
C TYR A 455 30.34 -3.68 1.68
N PRO A 456 30.29 -3.37 2.99
CA PRO A 456 31.23 -3.92 3.98
C PRO A 456 31.14 -5.45 4.12
N ALA A 457 30.01 -6.06 3.75
CA ALA A 457 29.86 -7.52 3.74
C ALA A 457 30.39 -8.17 2.44
N GLY A 458 30.83 -7.37 1.46
CA GLY A 458 31.54 -7.83 0.25
C GLY A 458 30.63 -8.05 -0.97
N ILE A 459 31.17 -8.76 -1.97
CA ILE A 459 30.43 -9.21 -3.16
C ILE A 459 30.36 -10.73 -3.10
N ALA A 460 29.16 -11.31 -3.04
CA ALA A 460 28.99 -12.76 -3.02
C ALA A 460 29.18 -13.36 -4.41
N GLN A 461 29.96 -14.44 -4.47
CA GLN A 461 29.93 -15.38 -5.58
C GLN A 461 28.72 -16.31 -5.42
N ILE A 462 27.68 -16.09 -6.22
CA ILE A 462 26.45 -16.87 -6.23
C ILE A 462 26.57 -18.05 -7.19
N ASP A 463 26.16 -19.22 -6.73
CA ASP A 463 25.88 -20.35 -7.62
C ASP A 463 24.43 -20.23 -8.12
N VAL A 464 24.26 -19.86 -9.40
CA VAL A 464 22.95 -19.56 -9.97
C VAL A 464 22.01 -20.76 -10.00
N GLU A 465 22.55 -21.99 -10.06
CA GLU A 465 21.74 -23.22 -10.06
C GLU A 465 21.16 -23.52 -8.67
N ALA A 466 21.81 -23.02 -7.62
CA ALA A 466 21.35 -23.16 -6.24
C ALA A 466 20.28 -22.12 -5.85
N VAL A 467 20.00 -21.13 -6.70
CA VAL A 467 19.02 -20.07 -6.41
C VAL A 467 17.62 -20.51 -6.81
N VAL A 468 16.76 -20.65 -5.81
CA VAL A 468 15.32 -20.77 -6.00
C VAL A 468 14.73 -19.38 -6.25
N SER A 469 14.10 -19.16 -7.41
CA SER A 469 13.40 -17.92 -7.74
C SER A 469 12.15 -18.15 -8.60
N ALA A 470 11.26 -17.17 -8.62
CA ALA A 470 10.14 -17.10 -9.56
C ALA A 470 10.53 -16.53 -10.93
N HIS A 471 11.75 -16.01 -11.05
CA HIS A 471 12.30 -15.39 -12.26
C HIS A 471 13.62 -16.06 -12.68
N PRO A 472 14.08 -15.86 -13.92
CA PRO A 472 15.40 -16.31 -14.34
C PRO A 472 16.51 -15.71 -13.46
N VAL A 473 17.55 -16.49 -13.23
CA VAL A 473 18.75 -16.09 -12.48
C VAL A 473 19.96 -16.35 -13.37
N ASN A 474 20.85 -15.36 -13.48
CA ASN A 474 22.12 -15.53 -14.21
C ASN A 474 23.19 -14.58 -13.67
N HIS A 475 24.43 -14.76 -14.11
CA HIS A 475 25.52 -13.87 -13.78
C HIS A 475 25.41 -12.53 -14.50
N TYR A 476 25.85 -11.47 -13.83
CA TYR A 476 26.08 -10.21 -14.51
C TYR A 476 27.23 -10.35 -15.50
N SER A 477 27.06 -9.83 -16.72
CA SER A 477 28.18 -9.63 -17.66
C SER A 477 29.15 -8.54 -17.21
N VAL A 478 28.70 -7.61 -16.36
CA VAL A 478 29.50 -6.58 -15.68
C VAL A 478 28.85 -6.35 -14.31
N LEU A 479 29.62 -6.41 -13.23
CA LEU A 479 29.10 -6.28 -11.87
C LEU A 479 28.22 -5.02 -11.68
N PRO A 480 27.25 -5.00 -10.75
CA PRO A 480 26.40 -3.83 -10.56
C PRO A 480 27.12 -2.66 -9.86
N GLY A 481 26.57 -1.46 -10.05
CA GLY A 481 26.95 -0.23 -9.35
C GLY A 481 28.42 0.15 -9.54
N ARG A 482 29.07 0.57 -8.45
CA ARG A 482 30.50 0.96 -8.47
C ARG A 482 31.44 -0.20 -8.77
N ALA A 483 31.05 -1.44 -8.45
CA ALA A 483 31.88 -2.61 -8.71
C ALA A 483 32.07 -2.83 -10.22
N GLY A 484 31.00 -2.71 -11.01
CA GLY A 484 31.11 -2.75 -12.47
C GLY A 484 31.89 -1.58 -13.06
N LEU A 485 31.74 -0.38 -12.50
CA LEU A 485 32.55 0.76 -12.95
C LEU A 485 34.04 0.50 -12.70
N ALA A 486 34.40 -0.08 -11.56
CA ALA A 486 35.77 -0.44 -11.24
C ALA A 486 36.32 -1.50 -12.22
N GLU A 487 35.55 -2.56 -12.49
CA GLU A 487 35.89 -3.60 -13.47
C GLU A 487 36.11 -3.03 -14.88
N LEU A 488 35.23 -2.12 -15.31
CA LEU A 488 35.33 -1.48 -16.62
C LEU A 488 36.52 -0.52 -16.70
N VAL A 489 36.92 0.12 -15.60
CA VAL A 489 38.13 0.95 -15.56
C VAL A 489 39.40 0.07 -15.61
N ASP A 490 39.44 -1.02 -14.84
CA ASP A 490 40.58 -1.95 -14.84
C ASP A 490 40.78 -2.61 -16.22
N THR A 491 39.69 -2.93 -16.92
CA THR A 491 39.74 -3.49 -18.29
C THR A 491 39.97 -2.43 -19.38
N GLY A 492 40.09 -1.15 -19.01
CA GLY A 492 40.26 -0.01 -19.92
C GLY A 492 39.04 0.29 -20.80
N ALA A 493 37.87 -0.28 -20.48
CA ALA A 493 36.61 0.03 -21.16
C ALA A 493 36.07 1.42 -20.77
N LEU A 494 36.36 1.85 -19.55
CA LEU A 494 36.11 3.19 -19.04
C LEU A 494 37.42 3.87 -18.63
N MET A 495 37.49 5.18 -18.81
CA MET A 495 38.55 6.03 -18.28
C MET A 495 37.95 7.04 -17.31
N VAL A 496 38.56 7.19 -16.13
CA VAL A 496 38.20 8.25 -15.20
C VAL A 496 38.70 9.59 -15.75
N THR A 497 37.79 10.54 -15.97
CA THR A 497 38.10 11.88 -16.49
C THR A 497 37.87 12.99 -15.46
N GLY A 498 37.20 12.69 -14.36
CA GLY A 498 36.96 13.64 -13.30
C GLY A 498 36.46 12.98 -12.02
N MET A 499 36.61 13.73 -10.94
CA MET A 499 36.24 13.32 -9.60
C MET A 499 35.53 14.47 -8.90
N SER A 500 34.52 14.14 -8.11
CA SER A 500 33.89 15.07 -7.18
C SER A 500 34.53 14.95 -5.81
N ARG A 501 34.70 16.11 -5.16
CA ARG A 501 35.14 16.20 -3.77
C ARG A 501 34.00 16.74 -2.92
N GLY A 502 33.73 16.09 -1.81
CA GLY A 502 32.68 16.49 -0.89
C GLY A 502 33.09 16.25 0.56
N VAL A 503 32.18 16.57 1.47
CA VAL A 503 32.32 16.29 2.90
C VAL A 503 31.06 15.57 3.37
N ARG A 504 31.21 14.37 3.94
CA ARG A 504 30.13 13.69 4.64
C ARG A 504 30.06 14.25 6.05
N ILE A 505 28.84 14.57 6.50
CA ILE A 505 28.54 14.97 7.86
C ILE A 505 27.81 13.79 8.49
N ASN A 506 28.50 13.02 9.34
CA ASN A 506 27.89 11.96 10.13
C ASN A 506 28.08 12.32 11.60
N ASP A 507 27.00 12.52 12.34
CA ASP A 507 27.02 12.81 13.79
C ASP A 507 27.95 13.97 14.20
N GLY A 508 28.10 14.98 13.33
CA GLY A 508 28.95 16.15 13.55
C GLY A 508 30.41 15.99 13.08
N ASP A 509 30.82 14.80 12.65
CA ASP A 509 32.14 14.57 12.05
C ASP A 509 32.14 14.95 10.56
N PHE A 510 33.08 15.81 10.18
CA PHE A 510 33.34 16.20 8.80
C PHE A 510 34.39 15.26 8.18
N LYS A 511 33.93 14.29 7.38
CA LYS A 511 34.83 13.38 6.67
C LYS A 511 34.89 13.76 5.19
N PRO A 512 36.01 14.35 4.71
CA PRO A 512 36.16 14.64 3.29
C PRO A 512 36.19 13.32 2.51
N PHE A 513 35.57 13.32 1.33
CA PHE A 513 35.61 12.21 0.40
C PHE A 513 35.88 12.71 -1.02
N THR A 514 36.56 11.87 -1.80
CA THR A 514 36.77 12.08 -3.24
C THR A 514 36.28 10.84 -3.94
N VAL A 515 35.38 11.01 -4.90
CA VAL A 515 34.76 9.91 -5.65
C VAL A 515 34.89 10.16 -7.14
N PRO A 516 35.40 9.19 -7.93
CA PRO A 516 35.28 9.23 -9.37
C PRO A 516 33.80 9.23 -9.78
N ASP A 517 33.43 10.18 -10.63
CA ASP A 517 32.06 10.40 -11.07
C ASP A 517 31.93 10.88 -12.51
N LYS A 518 33.05 11.19 -13.18
CA LYS A 518 33.09 11.49 -14.62
C LYS A 518 33.95 10.48 -15.33
N PHE A 519 33.39 9.88 -16.36
CA PHE A 519 33.99 8.77 -17.10
C PHE A 519 33.93 9.05 -18.60
N ARG A 520 34.92 8.55 -19.34
CA ARG A 520 34.90 8.47 -20.80
C ARG A 520 34.82 7.02 -21.24
N ILE A 521 33.91 6.72 -22.15
CA ILE A 521 33.73 5.38 -22.72
C ILE A 521 34.76 5.18 -23.83
N SER A 522 35.59 4.14 -23.69
CA SER A 522 36.70 3.87 -24.62
C SER A 522 36.37 2.83 -25.69
N LYS A 523 35.43 1.91 -25.40
CA LYS A 523 34.99 0.84 -26.30
C LYS A 523 33.55 0.42 -25.96
N LYS A 524 32.91 -0.33 -26.86
CA LYS A 524 31.57 -0.89 -26.64
C LYS A 524 31.55 -1.70 -25.34
N LEU A 525 30.58 -1.40 -24.49
CA LEU A 525 30.37 -2.01 -23.20
C LEU A 525 28.88 -2.03 -22.86
N ARG A 526 28.53 -2.74 -21.78
CA ARG A 526 27.25 -2.61 -21.11
C ARG A 526 27.43 -1.75 -19.86
N LEU A 527 26.57 -0.76 -19.64
CA LEU A 527 26.62 -0.01 -18.39
C LEU A 527 26.16 -0.88 -17.22
N PRO A 528 26.85 -0.83 -16.06
CA PRO A 528 26.45 -1.54 -14.86
C PRO A 528 25.04 -1.15 -14.41
N ALA A 529 24.26 -2.12 -13.93
CA ALA A 529 23.00 -1.83 -13.25
C ALA A 529 23.23 -0.88 -12.07
N GLY A 530 22.44 0.18 -11.96
CA GLY A 530 22.61 1.18 -10.89
C GLY A 530 23.91 2.00 -10.97
N ALA A 531 24.58 2.02 -12.13
CA ALA A 531 25.70 2.94 -12.37
C ALA A 531 25.28 4.39 -12.10
N ARG A 532 26.20 5.15 -11.49
CA ARG A 532 26.02 6.58 -11.23
C ARG A 532 27.25 7.33 -11.71
N GLY A 533 27.02 8.51 -12.28
CA GLY A 533 28.04 9.39 -12.82
C GLY A 533 27.65 9.96 -14.17
N THR A 534 28.55 10.76 -14.73
CA THR A 534 28.46 11.32 -16.07
C THR A 534 29.46 10.62 -16.98
N PHE A 535 28.96 10.11 -18.10
CA PHE A 535 29.73 9.34 -19.07
C PHE A 535 29.80 10.13 -20.38
N THR A 536 30.98 10.29 -20.96
CA THR A 536 31.16 10.85 -22.29
C THR A 536 31.41 9.74 -23.31
N LEU A 537 30.69 9.80 -24.43
CA LEU A 537 30.75 8.83 -25.51
C LEU A 537 31.39 9.47 -26.76
N PRO A 538 32.60 9.06 -27.17
CA PRO A 538 33.19 9.48 -28.42
C PRO A 538 32.37 8.99 -29.62
N SER A 539 32.27 9.78 -30.70
CA SER A 539 31.47 9.43 -31.90
C SER A 539 31.86 8.09 -32.56
N GLN A 540 33.11 7.66 -32.37
CA GLN A 540 33.65 6.43 -32.96
C GLN A 540 33.24 5.17 -32.17
N VAL A 541 32.70 5.34 -30.95
CA VAL A 541 32.36 4.23 -30.06
C VAL A 541 30.85 4.00 -30.10
N PRO A 542 30.37 2.76 -30.32
CA PRO A 542 28.94 2.49 -30.31
C PRO A 542 28.32 2.78 -28.92
N PRO A 543 27.06 3.23 -28.84
CA PRO A 543 26.36 3.46 -27.58
C PRO A 543 26.42 2.22 -26.67
N PRO A 544 26.53 2.39 -25.33
CA PRO A 544 26.56 1.27 -24.42
C PRO A 544 25.23 0.50 -24.39
N ASP A 545 25.28 -0.80 -24.10
CA ASP A 545 24.08 -1.60 -23.80
C ASP A 545 23.61 -1.38 -22.36
N GLY A 546 22.38 -1.84 -22.05
CA GLY A 546 21.78 -1.80 -20.72
C GLY A 546 20.80 -0.63 -20.53
N ASP A 547 20.25 -0.51 -19.33
CA ASP A 547 19.34 0.58 -18.98
C ASP A 547 20.09 1.91 -18.76
N LEU A 548 19.90 2.83 -19.71
CA LEU A 548 20.50 4.17 -19.68
C LEU A 548 19.60 5.20 -19.01
N GLY A 549 18.35 4.87 -18.65
CA GLY A 549 17.34 5.83 -18.21
C GLY A 549 17.69 6.57 -16.92
N ALA A 550 18.48 5.94 -16.05
CA ALA A 550 18.96 6.54 -14.80
C ALA A 550 20.36 7.17 -14.90
N THR A 551 21.04 7.00 -16.04
CA THR A 551 22.46 7.35 -16.21
C THR A 551 22.62 8.48 -17.22
N CYS A 552 23.63 9.33 -17.01
CA CYS A 552 23.94 10.44 -17.90
C CYS A 552 25.04 10.07 -18.88
N VAL A 553 24.66 9.74 -20.11
CA VAL A 553 25.59 9.45 -21.20
C VAL A 553 25.50 10.57 -22.24
N LEU A 554 26.56 11.37 -22.34
CA LEU A 554 26.66 12.54 -23.21
C LEU A 554 27.50 12.20 -24.45
N SER A 555 27.06 12.62 -25.62
CA SER A 555 27.91 12.57 -26.81
C SER A 555 29.05 13.58 -26.68
N GLU A 556 30.28 13.16 -26.93
CA GLU A 556 31.46 14.03 -26.82
C GLU A 556 31.41 15.28 -27.75
N PRO A 557 30.89 15.21 -28.99
CA PRO A 557 30.84 16.39 -29.87
C PRO A 557 29.83 17.46 -29.47
N GLU A 558 28.67 17.06 -28.94
CA GLU A 558 27.57 18.00 -28.65
C GLU A 558 27.39 18.23 -27.15
N MET A 559 28.01 17.40 -26.31
CA MET A 559 27.78 17.35 -24.87
C MET A 559 26.29 17.22 -24.51
N LYS A 560 25.52 16.54 -25.36
CA LYS A 560 24.09 16.29 -25.17
C LYS A 560 23.83 14.83 -24.82
N PRO A 561 22.79 14.53 -24.02
CA PRO A 561 22.37 13.16 -23.77
C PRO A 561 22.09 12.40 -25.06
N ILE A 562 22.61 11.17 -25.15
CA ILE A 562 22.27 10.26 -26.25
C ILE A 562 20.86 9.71 -26.07
N SER A 563 20.27 9.14 -27.13
CA SER A 563 18.94 8.51 -27.05
C SER A 563 18.89 7.42 -25.97
N GLY A 564 17.81 7.40 -25.18
CA GLY A 564 17.61 6.47 -24.06
C GLY A 564 18.32 6.86 -22.75
N SER A 565 19.25 7.81 -22.79
CA SER A 565 19.90 8.36 -21.59
C SER A 565 18.97 9.29 -20.81
N ARG A 566 19.25 9.47 -19.52
CA ARG A 566 18.67 10.56 -18.72
C ARG A 566 18.89 11.92 -19.41
N THR A 567 17.83 12.73 -19.51
CA THR A 567 17.84 14.01 -20.23
C THR A 567 18.38 15.18 -19.39
N ASN A 568 18.19 15.13 -18.06
CA ASN A 568 18.71 16.14 -17.13
C ASN A 568 20.01 15.66 -16.48
N CYS A 569 21.14 16.10 -17.05
CA CYS A 569 22.51 15.72 -16.67
C CYS A 569 23.34 16.84 -16.03
N SER A 570 22.65 17.90 -15.60
CA SER A 570 23.21 19.06 -14.89
C SER A 570 23.66 18.74 -13.47
#